data_AF-A0A6F8YIW5-F1
#
_entry.id   AF-A0A6F8YIW5-F1
#
_cell.length_a   1.000
_cell.length_b   1.000
_cell.length_c   1.000
_cell.angle_alpha   90.00
_cell.angle_beta   90.00
_cell.angle_gamma   90.00
#
_symmetry.space_group_name_H-M   'P 1'
#
loop_
_entity.id
_entity.type
_entity.pdbx_description
1 polymer ?
#
loop_
_entity_poly.entity_id
_entity_poly.type
_entity_poly.pdbx_seq_one_letter_code
_entity_poly.pdbx_strand_id
1 'polypeptide(L)' 'MFPVNSDAAKAVVTVAAQRIAAYADRNNIPIDQAQSEELADDLMHLYQAFFTGLAHGSRPPGWEQSG' A
#
# COMPACT_ATOMS: atom_id res chain seq x y z
N MET A 1 -19.97 -5.47 -4.07
CA MET A 1 -19.06 -5.09 -2.97
C MET A 1 -18.11 -6.26 -2.75
N PHE A 2 -16.88 -6.20 -3.26
CA PHE A 2 -15.89 -7.22 -2.94
C PHE A 2 -15.60 -7.10 -1.44
N PRO A 3 -15.78 -8.15 -0.62
CA PRO A 3 -15.30 -8.13 0.73
C PRO A 3 -13.78 -8.14 0.63
N VAL A 4 -13.18 -6.95 0.66
CA VAL A 4 -11.75 -6.81 0.86
C VAL A 4 -11.48 -7.48 2.19
N ASN A 5 -10.94 -8.70 2.17
CA ASN A 5 -10.69 -9.46 3.37
C ASN A 5 -9.58 -8.71 4.12
N SER A 6 -9.98 -7.87 5.08
CA SER A 6 -9.14 -6.85 5.72
C SER A 6 -7.84 -7.41 6.26
N ASP A 7 -7.82 -8.69 6.63
CA ASP A 7 -6.64 -9.38 7.12
C ASP A 7 -5.58 -9.63 6.04
N ALA A 8 -6.00 -10.00 4.82
CA ALA A 8 -5.08 -10.15 3.69
C ALA A 8 -4.50 -8.79 3.26
N ALA A 9 -5.32 -7.73 3.31
CA ALA A 9 -4.89 -6.36 3.06
C ALA A 9 -3.81 -5.92 4.05
N LYS A 10 -4.07 -6.12 5.35
CA LYS A 10 -3.11 -5.83 6.41
C LYS A 10 -1.81 -6.59 6.22
N ALA A 11 -1.87 -7.88 5.90
CA ALA A 11 -0.67 -8.68 5.66
C ALA A 11 0.19 -8.13 4.51
N VAL A 12 -0.42 -7.72 3.39
CA VAL A 12 0.29 -7.12 2.25
C VAL A 12 0.92 -5.79 2.65
N VAL A 13 0.19 -4.92 3.35
CA VAL A 13 0.71 -3.63 3.83
C VAL A 13 1.86 -3.81 4.81
N THR A 14 1.75 -4.74 5.76
CA THR A 14 2.82 -5.05 6.72
C THR A 14 4.09 -5.54 6.01
N VAL A 15 3.96 -6.42 5.02
CA VAL A 15 5.12 -6.90 4.24
C VAL A 15 5.75 -5.78 3.41
N ALA A 16 4.95 -4.89 2.83
CA ALA A 16 5.45 -3.73 2.08
C ALA A 16 6.21 -2.77 3.01
N ALA A 17 5.65 -2.43 4.17
CA ALA A 17 6.30 -1.58 5.17
C ALA A 17 7.63 -2.19 5.64
N GLN A 18 7.67 -3.49 5.94
CA GLN A 18 8.91 -4.20 6.32
C GLN A 18 9.98 -4.14 5.22
N ARG A 19 9.59 -4.27 3.95
CA ARG A 19 10.52 -4.18 2.82
C ARG A 19 11.06 -2.77 2.63
N ILE A 20 10.24 -1.75 2.84
CA ILE A 20 10.68 -0.35 2.77
C ILE A 20 11.62 -0.03 3.92
N ALA A 21 11.30 -0.47 5.14
CA ALA A 21 12.20 -0.33 6.29
C ALA A 21 13.55 -1.02 6.05
N ALA A 22 13.55 -2.24 5.51
CA ALA A 22 14.77 -2.96 5.16
C ALA A 22 15.56 -2.28 4.01
N TYR A 23 14.88 -1.64 3.06
CA TYR A 23 15.53 -0.84 2.02
C TYR A 23 16.16 0.41 2.60
N ALA A 24 15.44 1.10 3.50
CA ALA A 24 15.93 2.30 4.18
C ALA A 24 17.18 2.00 5.00
N ASP A 25 17.17 0.91 5.77
CA ASP A 25 18.32 0.43 6.54
C ASP A 25 19.54 0.18 5.65
N ARG A 26 19.37 -0.54 4.53
CA ARG A 26 20.44 -0.79 3.55
C ARG A 26 21.03 0.48 2.93
N ASN A 27 20.24 1.55 2.84
CA ASN A 27 20.64 2.81 2.23
C ASN A 27 21.00 3.89 3.27
N ASN A 28 21.10 3.54 4.56
CA ASN A 28 21.30 4.50 5.66
C ASN A 28 20.29 5.66 5.65
N ILE A 29 19.04 5.39 5.27
CA ILE A 29 17.96 6.36 5.36
C ILE A 29 17.39 6.26 6.78
N PRO A 30 17.57 7.29 7.63
CA PRO A 30 17.02 7.28 8.98
C PRO A 30 15.50 7.41 8.90
N ILE A 31 14.80 6.31 9.16
CA ILE A 31 13.35 6.31 9.36
C ILE A 31 13.11 6.15 10.85
N ASP A 32 12.50 7.17 11.47
CA ASP A 32 12.06 7.08 12.86
C ASP A 32 10.72 6.33 12.99
N GLN A 33 10.29 6.07 14.22
CA GLN A 33 9.07 5.31 14.47
C GLN A 33 7.82 6.03 13.94
N ALA A 34 7.76 7.36 14.03
CA ALA A 34 6.62 8.13 13.55
C ALA A 34 6.51 8.05 12.01
N GLN A 35 7.64 8.14 11.31
CA GLN A 35 7.69 7.99 9.85
C GLN A 35 7.32 6.56 9.40
N SER A 36 7.67 5.54 10.20
CA SER A 36 7.27 4.16 9.93
C SER A 36 5.77 3.94 10.09
N GLU A 37 5.14 4.61 11.06
CA GLU A 37 3.70 4.58 11.28
C GLU A 37 2.94 5.32 10.17
N GLU A 38 3.41 6.51 9.79
CA GLU A 38 2.84 7.29 8.68
C GLU A 38 2.92 6.52 7.35
N LEU A 39 4.06 5.87 7.07
CA LEU A 39 4.24 5.03 5.89
C LEU A 39 3.24 3.85 5.85
N ALA A 40 2.98 3.21 6.99
CA ALA A 40 2.04 2.10 7.06
C ALA A 40 0.59 2.56 6.79
N ASP A 41 0.21 3.73 7.30
CA ASP A 41 -1.10 4.35 7.06
C ASP A 41 -1.28 4.78 5.60
N ASP A 42 -0.25 5.37 4.99
CA ASP A 42 -0.26 5.75 3.56
C ASP A 42 -0.41 4.53 2.65
N LEU A 43 0.31 3.44 2.95
CA LEU A 43 0.20 2.18 2.21
C LEU A 43 -1.20 1.57 2.36
N MET A 44 -1.79 1.66 3.53
CA MET A 44 -3.17 1.20 3.77
C MET A 44 -4.18 2.05 3.00
N HIS A 45 -4.01 3.38 2.95
CA HIS A 45 -4.84 4.27 2.15
C HIS A 45 -4.74 3.96 0.65
N LEU A 46 -3.52 3.77 0.13
CA LEU A 46 -3.30 3.40 -1.27
C LEU A 46 -3.95 2.05 -1.61
N TYR A 47 -3.81 1.06 -0.72
CA TYR A 47 -4.47 -0.23 -0.87
C TYR A 47 -5.99 -0.07 -0.93
N GLN A 48 -6.58 0.66 0.01
CA GLN A 48 -8.02 0.91 0.03
C GLN A 48 -8.49 1.67 -1.22
N ALA A 49 -7.76 2.69 -1.67
CA ALA A 49 -8.08 3.45 -2.87
C ALA A 49 -8.04 2.57 -4.13
N PHE A 50 -7.03 1.71 -4.25
CA PHE A 50 -6.91 0.77 -5.37
C PHE A 50 -8.09 -0.19 -5.45
N PHE A 51 -8.46 -0.83 -4.33
CA PHE A 51 -9.59 -1.75 -4.30
C PHE A 51 -10.95 -1.05 -4.37
N THR A 52 -11.06 0.17 -3.85
CA THR A 52 -12.29 0.99 -3.98
C THR A 52 -12.51 1.44 -5.41
N GLY A 53 -11.45 1.83 -6.13
CA GLY A 53 -11.49 2.12 -7.57
C GLY A 53 -11.86 0.89 -8.39
N LEU A 54 -11.26 -0.27 -8.10
CA LEU A 54 -11.64 -1.54 -8.72
C LEU A 54 -13.09 -1.94 -8.43
N ALA A 55 -13.60 -1.68 -7.22
CA ALA A 55 -14.97 -2.01 -6.82
C ALA A 55 -16.03 -1.08 -7.43
N HIS A 56 -15.66 0.15 -7.80
CA HIS A 56 -16.54 1.11 -8.48
C HIS A 56 -16.46 1.04 -10.02
N GLY A 57 -15.67 0.13 -10.58
CA GLY A 57 -15.52 -0.02 -12.03
C GLY A 57 -14.73 1.12 -12.70
N SER A 58 -14.23 2.08 -11.93
CA SER A 58 -13.37 3.16 -12.39
C SER A 58 -11.93 2.68 -12.38
N ARG A 59 -11.46 2.23 -13.56
CA ARG A 59 -10.04 1.96 -13.82
C ARG A 59 -9.21 3.17 -13.36
N PRO A 60 -8.10 2.99 -12.62
CA PRO A 60 -7.20 4.08 -12.29
C PRO A 60 -6.76 4.80 -13.57
N PRO A 61 -6.75 6.15 -13.60
CA PRO A 61 -6.26 6.89 -14.76
C PRO A 61 -4.80 6.49 -15.01
N GLY A 62 -4.53 5.90 -16.17
CA GLY A 62 -3.23 5.33 -16.55
C GLY A 62 -3.22 3.81 -16.84
N TRP A 63 -4.31 3.09 -16.59
CA TRP A 63 -4.44 1.65 -16.90
C TRP A 63 -5.06 1.33 -18.27
N GLU A 64 -5.16 2.33 -19.16
CA GLU A 64 -5.81 2.21 -20.47
C GLU A 64 -4.87 1.85 -21.64
N GLN A 65 -3.61 1.47 -21.41
CA GLN A 65 -2.69 1.09 -22.50
C GLN A 65 -1.91 -0.18 -22.20
N SER A 66 -2.57 -1.33 -22.14
CA SER A 66 -1.97 -2.66 -22.34
C SER A 66 -3.09 -3.66 -22.58
N GLY A 67 -3.56 -3.74 -23.81
CA GLY A 67 -4.60 -4.67 -24.26
C GLY A 67 -5.01 -4.38 -25.69
#